data_AF-A0A3N0UW46-F1
#
_entry.id   AF-A0A3N0UW46-F1
#
_cell.length_a   1.000
_cell.length_b   1.000
_cell.length_c   1.000
_cell.angle_alpha   90.00
_cell.angle_beta   90.00
_cell.angle_gamma   90.00
#
_symmetry.space_group_name_H-M   'P 1'
#
loop_
_entity.id
_entity.type
_entity.pdbx_description
1 polymer ?
#
loop_
_entity_poly.entity_id
_entity_poly.type
_entity_poly.pdbx_seq_one_letter_code
_entity_poly.pdbx_strand_id
1 'polypeptide(L)'
;MSTPASLSIGLLLFPGLTQLDLTGPYEVFARAPGAKVHLIWKSRDPVTADSGLQLLPSTSFAECPTLDVLCVPGGPGQMALMDDEETLAFLRRKAQEVAWVTSVCTGSLILGAAGLLRGYRATTHWGSLDQLTLLGATPVAERVVRDRNRISGAGVTSGIDFALTVVAELYGASAAQRIQLQLEYDPQPPFMSGSPDAAPPELVADVRRGQASFAARRRAATEKAAAKLSDLSPDP
;
A
#
# COMPACT_ATOMS: atom_id res chain seq x y z
N MET A 1 11.84 24.15 23.02
CA MET A 1 11.26 22.84 22.63
C MET A 1 11.91 22.47 21.33
N SER A 2 12.70 21.40 21.29
CA SER A 2 13.40 21.00 20.07
C SER A 2 12.37 20.61 19.03
N THR A 3 12.42 21.20 17.84
CA THR A 3 11.61 20.77 16.70
C THR A 3 11.85 19.26 16.54
N PRO A 4 10.80 18.40 16.57
CA PRO A 4 11.01 16.99 16.29
C PRO A 4 11.66 16.85 14.92
N ALA A 5 12.57 15.88 14.77
CA ALA A 5 13.18 15.58 13.47
C ALA A 5 12.06 15.44 12.42
N SER A 6 12.26 16.07 11.26
CA SER A 6 11.25 16.09 10.20
C SER A 6 10.99 14.67 9.70
N LEU A 7 9.78 14.15 9.92
CA LEU A 7 9.38 12.82 9.47
C LEU A 7 9.29 12.80 7.94
N SER A 8 10.01 11.87 7.31
CA SER A 8 10.06 11.72 5.86
C SER A 8 9.26 10.50 5.42
N ILE A 9 8.21 10.71 4.62
CA ILE A 9 7.27 9.66 4.20
C ILE A 9 7.32 9.56 2.68
N GLY A 10 7.63 8.38 2.16
CA GLY A 10 7.66 8.11 0.73
C GLY A 10 6.48 7.27 0.27
N LEU A 11 5.74 7.75 -0.73
CA LEU A 11 4.67 7.00 -1.40
C LEU A 11 5.12 6.66 -2.82
N LEU A 12 5.10 5.38 -3.16
CA LEU A 12 5.40 4.94 -4.52
C LEU A 12 4.27 5.38 -5.47
N LEU A 13 4.60 6.18 -6.47
CA LEU A 13 3.66 6.66 -7.49
C LEU A 13 3.97 5.96 -8.81
N PHE A 14 3.07 5.15 -9.38
CA PHE A 14 3.35 4.36 -10.59
C PHE A 14 2.21 4.32 -11.61
N PRO A 15 2.47 4.13 -12.91
CA PRO A 15 1.42 4.09 -13.94
C PRO A 15 0.37 3.04 -13.64
N GLY A 16 -0.91 3.43 -13.69
CA GLY A 16 -2.04 2.55 -13.42
C GLY A 16 -2.21 2.19 -11.95
N LEU A 17 -1.65 2.97 -11.01
CA LEU A 17 -2.08 2.89 -9.61
C LEU A 17 -3.56 3.30 -9.48
N THR A 18 -4.24 2.81 -8.44
CA THR A 18 -5.52 3.37 -8.02
C THR A 18 -5.20 4.60 -7.17
N GLN A 19 -5.50 5.79 -7.69
CA GLN A 19 -5.02 7.04 -7.07
C GLN A 19 -5.44 7.20 -5.60
N LEU A 20 -6.61 6.68 -5.20
CA LEU A 20 -7.13 6.83 -3.83
C LEU A 20 -6.32 6.01 -2.81
N ASP A 21 -5.66 4.94 -3.25
CA ASP A 21 -4.72 4.17 -2.44
C ASP A 21 -3.49 5.01 -2.05
N LEU A 22 -3.20 6.08 -2.81
CA LEU A 22 -2.10 7.01 -2.57
C LEU A 22 -2.59 8.32 -1.95
N THR A 23 -3.65 8.93 -2.48
CA THR A 23 -4.12 10.26 -2.07
C THR A 23 -4.83 10.25 -0.71
N GLY A 24 -5.55 9.19 -0.36
CA GLY A 24 -6.15 9.04 0.97
C GLY A 24 -5.10 9.07 2.09
N PRO A 25 -4.06 8.22 2.00
CA PRO A 25 -2.96 8.24 2.97
C PRO A 25 -2.13 9.51 2.94
N TYR A 26 -1.86 10.03 1.73
CA TYR A 26 -1.14 11.29 1.55
C TYR A 26 -1.78 12.42 2.36
N GLU A 27 -3.12 12.52 2.32
CA GLU A 27 -3.87 13.57 2.99
C GLU A 27 -3.75 13.51 4.52
N VAL A 28 -3.70 12.30 5.09
CA VAL A 28 -3.45 12.08 6.52
C VAL A 28 -1.99 12.39 6.86
N PHE A 29 -1.04 11.85 6.09
CA PHE A 29 0.39 12.00 6.32
C PHE A 29 0.87 13.45 6.20
N ALA A 30 0.33 14.22 5.27
CA ALA A 30 0.68 15.64 5.08
C ALA A 30 0.31 16.51 6.30
N ARG A 31 -0.57 16.03 7.19
CA ARG A 31 -0.97 16.72 8.44
C ARG A 31 -0.21 16.25 9.67
N ALA A 32 0.61 15.21 9.54
CA ALA A 32 1.45 14.75 10.65
C ALA A 32 2.49 15.83 11.03
N PRO A 33 2.78 16.05 12.33
CA PRO A 33 3.67 17.11 12.77
C PRO A 33 5.08 17.04 12.15
N GLY A 34 5.44 18.04 11.35
CA GLY A 34 6.77 18.12 10.72
C GLY A 34 7.01 17.12 9.58
N ALA A 35 5.94 16.49 9.07
CA ALA A 35 6.03 15.53 7.98
C ALA A 35 6.35 16.18 6.64
N LYS A 36 7.22 15.52 5.88
CA LYS A 36 7.48 15.75 4.46
C LYS A 36 7.06 14.51 3.70
N VAL A 37 6.11 14.69 2.78
CA VAL A 37 5.56 13.60 1.99
C VAL A 37 6.11 13.65 0.58
N HIS A 38 6.69 12.55 0.13
CA HIS A 38 7.35 12.41 -1.16
C HIS A 38 6.55 11.45 -2.04
N LEU A 39 6.14 11.92 -3.22
CA LEU A 39 5.71 11.04 -4.31
C LEU A 39 6.94 10.60 -5.08
N ILE A 40 7.18 9.29 -5.14
CA ILE A 40 8.43 8.70 -5.62
C ILE A 40 8.16 7.86 -6.86
N TRP A 41 8.87 8.15 -7.95
CA TRP A 41 8.84 7.32 -9.15
C TRP A 41 10.21 7.23 -9.84
N LYS A 42 10.29 6.55 -11.00
CA LYS A 42 11.52 6.41 -11.79
C LYS A 42 12.00 7.74 -12.37
N SER A 43 11.08 8.56 -12.86
CA SER A 43 11.34 9.91 -13.37
C SER A 43 10.46 10.94 -12.67
N ARG A 44 10.58 12.21 -13.06
CA ARG A 44 9.74 13.32 -12.58
C ARG A 44 8.62 13.68 -13.57
N ASP A 45 8.39 12.85 -14.58
CA ASP A 45 7.31 13.05 -15.54
C ASP A 45 5.96 12.71 -14.91
N PRO A 46 4.85 13.32 -15.37
CA PRO A 46 3.51 12.99 -14.88
C PRO A 46 3.19 11.49 -15.02
N VAL A 47 2.62 10.93 -13.96
CA VAL A 47 2.18 9.53 -13.89
C VAL A 47 0.66 9.48 -13.94
N THR A 48 0.13 8.72 -14.89
CA THR A 48 -1.32 8.52 -15.07
C THR A 48 -1.82 7.34 -14.23
N ALA A 49 -2.80 7.60 -13.35
CA ALA A 49 -3.53 6.60 -12.56
C ALA A 49 -4.52 5.79 -13.43
N ASP A 50 -5.06 4.71 -12.89
CA ASP A 50 -6.00 3.81 -13.58
C ASP A 50 -7.28 4.48 -14.09
N SER A 51 -7.72 5.53 -13.41
CA SER A 51 -8.89 6.35 -13.76
C SER A 51 -8.55 7.59 -14.58
N GLY A 52 -7.31 7.77 -15.01
CA GLY A 52 -6.86 8.87 -15.88
C GLY A 52 -6.36 10.12 -15.15
N LEU A 53 -6.48 10.21 -13.81
CA LEU A 53 -5.87 11.30 -13.05
C LEU A 53 -4.34 11.28 -13.19
N GLN A 54 -3.73 12.44 -13.44
CA GLN A 54 -2.27 12.57 -13.50
C GLN A 54 -1.72 13.19 -12.21
N LEU A 55 -0.66 12.58 -11.69
CA LEU A 55 0.06 13.02 -10.50
C LEU A 55 1.53 13.24 -10.85
N LEU A 56 2.16 14.24 -10.23
CA LEU A 56 3.55 14.58 -10.49
C LEU A 56 4.45 13.99 -9.39
N PRO A 57 5.45 13.15 -9.73
CA PRO A 57 6.45 12.71 -8.78
C PRO A 57 7.24 13.91 -8.22
N SER A 58 7.45 13.92 -6.91
CA SER A 58 8.25 14.94 -6.22
C SER A 58 9.74 14.63 -6.25
N THR A 59 10.12 13.36 -6.41
CA THR A 59 11.50 12.88 -6.46
C THR A 59 11.60 11.60 -7.28
N SER A 60 12.79 11.30 -7.78
CA SER A 60 13.10 10.06 -8.49
C SER A 60 13.61 8.96 -7.54
N PHE A 61 13.75 7.72 -8.00
CA PHE A 61 14.40 6.66 -7.21
C PHE A 61 15.85 7.00 -6.83
N ALA A 62 16.58 7.68 -7.72
CA ALA A 62 17.97 8.07 -7.51
C ALA A 62 18.14 9.22 -6.51
N GLU A 63 17.15 10.13 -6.45
CA GLU A 63 17.18 11.34 -5.62
C GLU A 63 16.30 11.21 -4.35
N CYS A 64 15.73 10.02 -4.13
CA CYS A 64 14.85 9.78 -2.99
C CYS A 64 15.64 9.90 -1.67
N PRO A 65 15.23 10.79 -0.75
CA PRO A 65 15.94 10.99 0.51
C PRO A 65 15.83 9.76 1.41
N THR A 66 16.48 9.80 2.57
CA THR A 66 16.16 8.88 3.66
C THR A 66 14.68 9.04 4.04
N LEU A 67 14.02 7.91 4.28
CA LEU A 67 12.61 7.85 4.65
C LEU A 67 12.49 7.20 6.02
N ASP A 68 11.47 7.58 6.76
CA ASP A 68 11.04 6.91 7.99
C ASP A 68 9.89 5.93 7.71
N VAL A 69 9.06 6.25 6.70
CA VAL A 69 7.92 5.43 6.27
C VAL A 69 7.96 5.27 4.75
N LEU A 70 7.86 4.02 4.29
CA LEU A 70 7.65 3.70 2.88
C LEU A 70 6.24 3.14 2.69
N CYS A 71 5.45 3.72 1.80
CA CYS A 71 4.08 3.31 1.53
C CYS A 71 3.88 2.94 0.06
N VAL A 72 3.38 1.73 -0.20
CA VAL A 72 3.14 1.20 -1.54
C VAL A 72 1.63 1.09 -1.81
N PRO A 73 1.04 1.89 -2.72
CA PRO A 73 -0.37 1.79 -3.09
C PRO A 73 -0.61 0.60 -4.02
N GLY A 74 -1.89 0.28 -4.24
CA GLY A 74 -2.31 -0.74 -5.20
C GLY A 74 -2.78 -0.17 -6.53
N GLY A 75 -3.49 -1.01 -7.28
CA GLY A 75 -4.11 -0.68 -8.56
C GLY A 75 -3.60 -1.56 -9.71
N PRO A 76 -4.27 -1.57 -10.88
CA PRO A 76 -3.93 -2.44 -12.02
C PRO A 76 -2.45 -2.48 -12.41
N GLY A 77 -1.74 -1.36 -12.29
CA GLY A 77 -0.31 -1.24 -12.56
C GLY A 77 0.57 -2.17 -11.71
N GLN A 78 0.05 -2.65 -10.56
CA GLN A 78 0.77 -3.54 -9.66
C GLN A 78 1.27 -4.81 -10.36
N MET A 79 0.52 -5.34 -11.34
CA MET A 79 0.91 -6.56 -12.06
C MET A 79 2.26 -6.42 -12.76
N ALA A 80 2.53 -5.27 -13.37
CA ALA A 80 3.80 -5.03 -14.07
C ALA A 80 4.95 -4.84 -13.07
N LEU A 81 4.68 -4.18 -11.94
CA LEU A 81 5.70 -3.90 -10.92
C LEU A 81 6.20 -5.14 -10.18
N MET A 82 5.38 -6.19 -10.10
CA MET A 82 5.79 -7.46 -9.50
C MET A 82 6.89 -8.19 -10.30
N ASP A 83 7.21 -7.70 -11.50
CA ASP A 83 8.29 -8.22 -12.36
C ASP A 83 9.37 -7.16 -12.68
N ASP A 84 9.21 -5.93 -12.16
CA ASP A 84 10.07 -4.78 -12.44
C ASP A 84 11.21 -4.69 -11.43
N GLU A 85 12.35 -5.28 -11.76
CA GLU A 85 13.49 -5.39 -10.84
C GLU A 85 14.02 -4.03 -10.37
N GLU A 86 13.93 -2.97 -11.19
CA GLU A 86 14.33 -1.63 -10.76
C GLU A 86 13.51 -1.15 -9.55
N THR A 87 12.18 -1.33 -9.63
CA THR A 87 11.25 -0.98 -8.56
C THR A 87 11.41 -1.91 -7.36
N LEU A 88 11.48 -3.22 -7.57
CA LEU A 88 11.63 -4.19 -6.48
C LEU A 88 12.95 -4.00 -5.73
N ALA A 89 14.06 -3.75 -6.43
CA ALA A 89 15.34 -3.44 -5.82
C ALA A 89 15.31 -2.11 -5.04
N PHE A 90 14.63 -1.08 -5.57
CA PHE A 90 14.42 0.17 -4.84
C PHE A 90 13.67 -0.06 -3.51
N LEU A 91 12.56 -0.82 -3.55
CA LEU A 91 11.78 -1.15 -2.35
C LEU A 91 12.61 -1.95 -1.35
N ARG A 92 13.37 -2.96 -1.80
CA ARG A 92 14.26 -3.75 -0.93
C ARG A 92 15.30 -2.88 -0.24
N ARG A 93 15.94 -1.96 -0.96
CA ARG A 93 16.93 -1.03 -0.37
C ARG A 93 16.29 -0.13 0.68
N LYS A 94 15.20 0.56 0.33
CA LYS A 94 14.52 1.48 1.27
C LYS A 94 13.95 0.75 2.48
N ALA A 95 13.45 -0.47 2.32
CA ALA A 95 12.95 -1.28 3.42
C ALA A 95 13.99 -1.61 4.51
N GLN A 96 15.29 -1.50 4.24
CA GLN A 96 16.36 -1.66 5.24
C GLN A 96 16.58 -0.38 6.06
N GLU A 97 16.16 0.77 5.55
CA GLU A 97 16.41 2.09 6.15
C GLU A 97 15.20 2.61 6.94
N VAL A 98 13.98 2.30 6.47
CA VAL A 98 12.75 2.84 7.04
C VAL A 98 12.37 2.18 8.36
N ALA A 99 11.76 2.96 9.25
CA ALA A 99 11.14 2.43 10.45
C ALA A 99 9.89 1.59 10.11
N TRP A 100 9.12 1.99 9.09
CA TRP A 100 7.89 1.32 8.69
C TRP A 100 7.81 1.03 7.18
N VAL A 101 7.47 -0.21 6.85
CA VAL A 101 7.10 -0.63 5.49
C VAL A 101 5.60 -0.83 5.44
N THR A 102 4.91 -0.06 4.63
CA THR A 102 3.45 -0.04 4.58
C THR A 102 2.91 -0.19 3.17
N SER A 103 1.65 -0.62 3.07
CA SER A 103 0.97 -0.72 1.78
C SER A 103 -0.54 -0.59 1.91
N VAL A 104 -1.19 -0.25 0.80
CA VAL A 104 -2.64 -0.24 0.67
C VAL A 104 -3.05 -1.20 -0.42
N CYS A 105 -4.17 -1.89 -0.22
CA CYS A 105 -4.82 -2.67 -1.26
C CYS A 105 -3.82 -3.68 -1.84
N THR A 106 -3.70 -3.74 -3.16
CA THR A 106 -2.82 -4.66 -3.87
C THR A 106 -1.35 -4.25 -3.85
N GLY A 107 -0.99 -3.13 -3.20
CA GLY A 107 0.40 -2.74 -2.95
C GLY A 107 1.16 -3.74 -2.08
N SER A 108 0.47 -4.49 -1.21
CA SER A 108 1.07 -5.59 -0.46
C SER A 108 1.54 -6.74 -1.37
N LEU A 109 0.96 -6.92 -2.56
CA LEU A 109 1.46 -7.90 -3.53
C LEU A 109 2.80 -7.46 -4.14
N ILE A 110 3.02 -6.15 -4.33
CA ILE A 110 4.33 -5.62 -4.75
C ILE A 110 5.37 -5.84 -3.65
N LEU A 111 5.02 -5.55 -2.39
CA LEU A 111 5.91 -5.82 -1.25
C LEU A 111 6.21 -7.32 -1.11
N GLY A 112 5.20 -8.18 -1.31
CA GLY A 112 5.38 -9.63 -1.33
C GLY A 112 6.32 -10.07 -2.45
N ALA A 113 6.15 -9.55 -3.67
CA ALA A 113 7.04 -9.79 -4.82
C ALA A 113 8.49 -9.33 -4.56
N ALA A 114 8.68 -8.27 -3.77
CA ALA A 114 9.99 -7.82 -3.31
C ALA A 114 10.57 -8.69 -2.16
N GLY A 115 9.85 -9.73 -1.71
CA GLY A 115 10.24 -10.60 -0.60
C GLY A 115 10.03 -9.98 0.79
N LEU A 116 9.42 -8.80 0.89
CA LEU A 116 9.36 -8.01 2.12
C LEU A 116 8.27 -8.44 3.11
N LEU A 117 7.44 -9.42 2.72
CA LEU A 117 6.34 -9.96 3.52
C LEU A 117 6.49 -11.45 3.89
N ARG A 118 7.62 -12.10 3.57
CA ARG A 118 7.85 -13.51 3.95
C ARG A 118 7.81 -13.66 5.46
N GLY A 119 6.92 -14.53 5.96
CA GLY A 119 6.72 -14.76 7.39
C GLY A 119 6.04 -13.61 8.14
N TYR A 120 5.43 -12.66 7.43
CA TYR A 120 4.61 -11.59 8.03
C TYR A 120 3.12 -11.86 7.85
N ARG A 121 2.31 -11.45 8.83
CA ARG A 121 0.87 -11.27 8.65
C ARG A 121 0.62 -10.02 7.83
N ALA A 122 -0.25 -10.11 6.84
CA ALA A 122 -0.61 -8.97 5.99
C ALA A 122 -2.05 -9.08 5.46
N THR A 123 -2.63 -7.95 5.08
CA THR A 123 -3.89 -7.85 4.33
C THR A 123 -3.64 -7.25 2.94
N THR A 124 -4.66 -7.29 2.09
CA THR A 124 -4.67 -6.71 0.74
C THR A 124 -6.12 -6.46 0.31
N HIS A 125 -6.37 -6.14 -0.96
CA HIS A 125 -7.72 -6.13 -1.49
C HIS A 125 -8.39 -7.51 -1.34
N TRP A 126 -9.65 -7.55 -0.88
CA TRP A 126 -10.39 -8.79 -0.60
C TRP A 126 -10.39 -9.78 -1.77
N GLY A 127 -10.51 -9.28 -3.00
CA GLY A 127 -10.46 -10.09 -4.23
C GLY A 127 -9.08 -10.66 -4.58
N SER A 128 -8.07 -10.50 -3.73
CA SER A 128 -6.71 -11.00 -3.93
C SER A 128 -6.03 -11.45 -2.63
N LEU A 129 -6.81 -11.62 -1.54
CA LEU A 129 -6.27 -11.94 -0.21
C LEU A 129 -5.51 -13.26 -0.18
N ASP A 130 -6.02 -14.29 -0.86
CA ASP A 130 -5.40 -15.61 -0.92
C ASP A 130 -4.01 -15.59 -1.56
N GLN A 131 -3.76 -14.64 -2.47
CA GLN A 131 -2.51 -14.50 -3.21
C GLN A 131 -1.32 -14.12 -2.33
N LEU A 132 -1.54 -13.54 -1.15
CA LEU A 132 -0.47 -13.26 -0.19
C LEU A 132 0.29 -14.52 0.24
N THR A 133 -0.41 -15.66 0.32
CA THR A 133 0.19 -16.96 0.66
C THR A 133 1.26 -17.37 -0.35
N LEU A 134 1.03 -17.08 -1.64
CA LEU A 134 1.98 -17.39 -2.72
C LEU A 134 3.31 -16.63 -2.55
N LEU A 135 3.26 -15.47 -1.88
CA LEU A 135 4.42 -14.60 -1.65
C LEU A 135 5.03 -14.80 -0.25
N GLY A 136 4.62 -15.85 0.47
CA GLY A 136 5.15 -16.24 1.77
C GLY A 136 4.59 -15.44 2.96
N ALA A 137 3.54 -14.65 2.76
CA ALA A 137 2.85 -13.95 3.84
C ALA A 137 1.68 -14.79 4.40
N THR A 138 1.31 -14.55 5.65
CA THR A 138 0.08 -15.09 6.24
C THR A 138 -1.08 -14.11 5.99
N PRO A 139 -2.08 -14.47 5.16
CA PRO A 139 -3.20 -13.57 4.87
C PRO A 139 -4.10 -13.37 6.09
N VAL A 140 -4.50 -12.13 6.35
CA VAL A 140 -5.41 -11.76 7.44
C VAL A 140 -6.53 -10.87 6.88
N ALA A 141 -7.78 -11.30 7.06
CA ALA A 141 -8.98 -10.60 6.57
C ALA A 141 -9.42 -9.47 7.52
N GLU A 142 -8.53 -8.51 7.78
CA GLU A 142 -8.81 -7.32 8.59
C GLU A 142 -8.58 -6.05 7.75
N ARG A 143 -9.21 -4.95 8.15
CA ARG A 143 -9.12 -3.66 7.43
C ARG A 143 -7.70 -3.06 7.45
N VAL A 144 -7.03 -3.19 8.59
CA VAL A 144 -5.63 -2.80 8.81
C VAL A 144 -4.96 -3.90 9.60
N VAL A 145 -3.81 -4.37 9.12
CA VAL A 145 -3.02 -5.43 9.78
C VAL A 145 -1.64 -4.88 10.06
N ARG A 146 -1.25 -4.92 11.33
CA ARG A 146 0.11 -4.64 11.79
C ARG A 146 0.80 -5.94 12.19
N ASP A 147 2.02 -6.13 11.71
CA ASP A 147 2.93 -7.17 12.17
C ASP A 147 4.35 -6.59 12.25
N ARG A 148 4.88 -6.50 13.47
CA ARG A 148 6.17 -5.84 13.77
C ARG A 148 6.20 -4.43 13.17
N ASN A 149 7.06 -4.21 12.16
CA ASN A 149 7.22 -2.93 11.47
C ASN A 149 6.58 -2.90 10.06
N ARG A 150 5.69 -3.86 9.76
CA ARG A 150 4.85 -3.87 8.57
C ARG A 150 3.42 -3.48 8.93
N ILE A 151 2.83 -2.55 8.20
CA ILE A 151 1.41 -2.18 8.31
C ILE A 151 0.77 -2.19 6.94
N SER A 152 -0.22 -3.06 6.73
CA SER A 152 -0.97 -3.16 5.48
C SER A 152 -2.42 -2.78 5.68
N GLY A 153 -2.96 -1.96 4.79
CA GLY A 153 -4.40 -1.67 4.66
C GLY A 153 -5.04 -2.54 3.58
N ALA A 154 -6.30 -2.91 3.78
CA ALA A 154 -7.12 -3.68 2.83
C ALA A 154 -7.49 -2.86 1.57
N GLY A 155 -8.71 -2.98 1.06
CA GLY A 155 -9.12 -2.29 -0.17
C GLY A 155 -9.14 -0.75 -0.03
N VAL A 156 -8.58 -0.06 -1.02
CA VAL A 156 -8.78 1.35 -1.40
C VAL A 156 -8.90 2.34 -0.23
N THR A 157 -10.11 2.55 0.31
CA THR A 157 -10.39 3.56 1.34
C THR A 157 -9.79 3.23 2.69
N SER A 158 -9.37 1.98 2.92
CA SER A 158 -8.57 1.60 4.10
C SER A 158 -7.26 2.39 4.19
N GLY A 159 -6.85 3.02 3.07
CA GLY A 159 -5.82 4.05 2.97
C GLY A 159 -5.84 5.07 4.12
N ILE A 160 -7.03 5.58 4.44
CA ILE A 160 -7.19 6.64 5.43
C ILE A 160 -7.00 6.07 6.85
N ASP A 161 -7.66 4.94 7.16
CA ASP A 161 -7.59 4.31 8.48
C ASP A 161 -6.19 3.79 8.82
N PHE A 162 -5.49 3.18 7.85
CA PHE A 162 -4.13 2.72 8.11
C PHE A 162 -3.20 3.91 8.33
N ALA A 163 -3.36 5.01 7.59
CA ALA A 163 -2.50 6.17 7.77
C ALA A 163 -2.70 6.81 9.15
N LEU A 164 -3.95 6.86 9.65
CA LEU A 164 -4.24 7.27 11.02
C LEU A 164 -3.59 6.31 12.04
N THR A 165 -3.62 5.01 11.76
CA THR A 165 -2.92 3.99 12.59
C THR A 165 -1.41 4.24 12.61
N VAL A 166 -0.77 4.44 11.46
CA VAL A 166 0.67 4.75 11.35
C VAL A 166 1.02 6.02 12.11
N VAL A 167 0.21 7.09 11.98
CA VAL A 167 0.43 8.32 12.73
C VAL A 167 0.30 8.10 14.24
N ALA A 168 -0.65 7.26 14.69
CA ALA A 168 -0.79 6.92 16.10
C ALA A 168 0.43 6.15 16.63
N GLU A 169 1.06 5.28 15.83
CA GLU A 169 2.31 4.59 16.20
C GLU A 169 3.49 5.57 16.33
N LEU A 170 3.55 6.59 15.46
CA LEU A 170 4.68 7.53 15.40
C LEU A 170 4.57 8.68 16.42
N TYR A 171 3.36 9.18 16.66
CA TYR A 171 3.12 10.40 17.45
C TYR A 171 2.11 10.22 18.58
N GLY A 172 1.59 9.02 18.77
CA GLY A 172 0.56 8.72 19.75
C GLY A 172 -0.86 9.03 19.28
N ALA A 173 -1.83 8.46 20.00
CA ALA A 173 -3.26 8.53 19.64
C ALA A 173 -3.80 9.96 19.53
N SER A 174 -3.34 10.90 20.37
CA SER A 174 -3.80 12.29 20.35
C SER A 174 -3.51 13.00 19.02
N ALA A 175 -2.35 12.75 18.41
CA ALA A 175 -2.01 13.31 17.10
C ALA A 175 -2.93 12.76 16.00
N ALA A 176 -3.18 11.44 15.99
CA ALA A 176 -4.08 10.80 15.04
C ALA A 176 -5.53 11.29 15.20
N GLN A 177 -6.04 11.38 16.42
CA GLN A 177 -7.38 11.90 16.72
C GLN A 177 -7.56 13.36 16.29
N ARG A 178 -6.52 14.19 16.49
CA ARG A 178 -6.54 15.57 16.00
C ARG A 178 -6.65 15.63 14.48
N ILE A 179 -5.87 14.82 13.76
CA ILE A 179 -5.92 14.78 12.29
C ILE A 179 -7.27 14.25 11.81
N GLN A 180 -7.79 13.21 12.46
CA GLN A 180 -9.13 12.69 12.19
C GLN A 180 -10.19 13.79 12.30
N LEU A 181 -10.16 14.58 13.38
CA LEU A 181 -11.08 15.70 13.58
C LEU A 181 -10.87 16.83 12.56
N GLN A 182 -9.62 17.16 12.22
CA GLN A 182 -9.30 18.19 11.22
C GLN A 182 -9.80 17.83 9.82
N LEU A 183 -9.82 16.53 9.50
CA LEU A 183 -10.35 16.01 8.24
C LEU A 183 -11.86 15.81 8.27
N GLU A 184 -12.49 15.94 9.44
CA GLU A 184 -13.88 15.51 9.67
C GLU A 184 -14.10 14.07 9.16
N TYR A 185 -13.14 13.18 9.45
CA TYR A 185 -13.21 11.78 9.04
C TYR A 185 -14.18 11.00 9.95
N ASP A 186 -15.46 11.22 9.70
CA ASP A 186 -16.64 10.54 10.27
C ASP A 186 -17.46 9.92 9.13
N PRO A 187 -16.99 8.81 8.52
CA PRO A 187 -17.62 8.26 7.33
C PRO A 187 -19.03 7.72 7.64
N GLN A 188 -20.02 8.14 6.86
CA GLN A 188 -21.40 7.61 6.89
C GLN A 188 -21.77 7.01 5.52
N PRO A 189 -21.29 5.79 5.20
CA PRO A 189 -21.60 5.17 3.90
C PRO A 189 -23.11 4.98 3.73
N PRO A 190 -23.69 5.33 2.57
CA PRO A 190 -25.12 5.16 2.32
C PRO A 190 -25.55 3.69 2.13
N PHE A 191 -24.59 2.76 2.04
CA PHE A 191 -24.82 1.33 1.84
C PHE A 191 -23.84 0.49 2.67
N MET A 192 -24.27 -0.72 3.04
CA MET A 192 -23.46 -1.68 3.82
C MET A 192 -22.78 -2.73 2.94
N SER A 193 -22.29 -2.34 1.76
CA SER A 193 -21.72 -3.26 0.75
C SER A 193 -20.21 -3.12 0.58
N GLY A 194 -19.51 -2.53 1.55
CA GLY A 194 -18.06 -2.27 1.50
C GLY A 194 -17.17 -3.49 1.82
N SER A 195 -17.75 -4.60 2.29
CA SER A 195 -17.05 -5.85 2.60
C SER A 195 -17.80 -7.03 1.97
N PRO A 196 -17.11 -8.06 1.45
CA PRO A 196 -17.76 -9.28 0.98
C PRO A 196 -18.54 -10.02 2.07
N ASP A 197 -18.25 -9.78 3.35
CA ASP A 197 -18.97 -10.42 4.48
C ASP A 197 -20.28 -9.70 4.82
N ALA A 198 -20.41 -8.42 4.44
CA ALA A 198 -21.60 -7.59 4.72
C ALA A 198 -22.50 -7.40 3.49
N ALA A 199 -21.93 -7.44 2.29
CA ALA A 199 -22.66 -7.26 1.04
C ALA A 199 -23.57 -8.47 0.71
N PRO A 200 -24.67 -8.28 -0.03
CA PRO A 200 -25.50 -9.38 -0.52
C PRO A 200 -24.67 -10.41 -1.32
N PRO A 201 -24.80 -11.73 -1.06
CA PRO A 201 -23.99 -12.76 -1.72
C PRO A 201 -24.04 -12.73 -3.25
N GLU A 202 -25.20 -12.40 -3.82
CA GLU A 202 -25.41 -12.26 -5.27
C GLU A 202 -24.63 -11.08 -5.85
N LEU A 203 -24.51 -9.97 -5.11
CA LEU A 203 -23.70 -8.82 -5.49
C LEU A 203 -22.21 -9.17 -5.45
N VAL A 204 -21.77 -9.87 -4.40
CA VAL A 204 -20.38 -10.36 -4.30
C VAL A 204 -20.05 -11.29 -5.46
N ALA A 205 -20.94 -12.23 -5.79
CA ALA A 205 -20.78 -13.14 -6.91
C ALA A 205 -20.72 -12.38 -8.25
N ASP A 206 -21.53 -11.33 -8.41
CA ASP A 206 -21.54 -10.51 -9.62
C ASP A 206 -20.24 -9.72 -9.81
N VAL A 207 -19.77 -9.04 -8.76
CA VAL A 207 -18.47 -8.34 -8.78
C VAL A 207 -17.34 -9.31 -9.11
N ARG A 208 -17.33 -10.50 -8.50
CA ARG A 208 -16.33 -11.54 -8.81
C ARG A 208 -16.38 -11.97 -10.27
N ARG A 209 -17.57 -12.19 -10.84
CA ARG A 209 -17.72 -12.53 -12.27
C ARG A 209 -17.22 -11.42 -13.18
N GLY A 210 -17.61 -10.17 -12.91
CA GLY A 210 -17.18 -9.00 -13.69
C GLY A 210 -15.66 -8.78 -13.67
N GLN A 211 -14.99 -9.19 -12.59
CA GLN A 211 -13.54 -9.04 -12.41
C GLN A 211 -12.73 -10.30 -12.75
N ALA A 212 -13.35 -11.41 -13.14
CA ALA A 212 -12.69 -12.71 -13.23
C ALA A 212 -11.44 -12.70 -14.15
N SER A 213 -11.54 -12.12 -15.34
CA SER A 213 -10.41 -12.02 -16.29
C SER A 213 -9.26 -11.18 -15.72
N PHE A 214 -9.57 -10.08 -15.05
CA PHE A 214 -8.57 -9.24 -14.40
C PHE A 214 -7.92 -9.94 -13.20
N ALA A 215 -8.71 -10.61 -12.36
CA ALA A 215 -8.22 -11.39 -11.24
C ALA A 215 -7.30 -12.54 -11.69
N ALA A 216 -7.63 -13.22 -12.79
CA ALA A 216 -6.78 -14.26 -13.37
C ALA A 216 -5.42 -13.73 -13.83
N ARG A 217 -5.39 -12.57 -14.54
CA ARG A 217 -4.13 -11.92 -14.93
C ARG A 217 -3.29 -11.51 -13.73
N ARG A 218 -3.92 -10.96 -12.69
CA ARG A 218 -3.25 -10.62 -11.44
C ARG A 218 -2.65 -11.87 -10.77
N ARG A 219 -3.41 -12.95 -10.69
CA ARG A 219 -2.93 -14.21 -10.11
C ARG A 219 -1.72 -14.75 -10.87
N ALA A 220 -1.76 -14.75 -12.20
CA ALA A 220 -0.63 -15.18 -13.02
C ALA A 220 0.63 -14.32 -12.76
N ALA A 221 0.48 -13.00 -12.59
CA ALA A 221 1.60 -12.14 -12.20
C ALA A 221 2.15 -12.50 -10.81
N THR A 222 1.27 -12.79 -9.84
CA THR A 222 1.68 -13.25 -8.51
C THR A 222 2.42 -14.58 -8.55
N GLU A 223 1.91 -15.57 -9.28
CA GLU A 223 2.55 -16.88 -9.42
C GLU A 223 3.94 -16.75 -10.07
N LYS A 224 4.07 -15.90 -11.09
CA LYS A 224 5.37 -15.57 -11.70
C LYS A 224 6.34 -14.95 -10.69
N ALA A 225 5.90 -13.99 -9.89
CA ALA A 225 6.73 -13.36 -8.87
C ALA A 225 7.14 -14.34 -7.77
N ALA A 226 6.21 -15.22 -7.34
CA ALA A 226 6.46 -16.28 -6.36
C ALA A 226 7.53 -17.28 -6.83
N ALA A 227 7.52 -17.65 -8.11
CA ALA A 227 8.54 -18.52 -8.68
C ALA A 227 9.94 -17.89 -8.57
N LYS A 228 10.10 -16.62 -8.97
CA LYS A 228 11.37 -15.89 -8.86
C LYS A 228 11.87 -15.76 -7.42
N LEU A 229 10.95 -15.57 -6.48
CA LEU A 229 11.26 -15.52 -5.06
C LEU A 229 11.84 -16.85 -4.57
N SER A 230 11.34 -17.98 -5.07
CA SER A 230 11.82 -19.30 -4.66
C SER A 230 13.25 -19.57 -5.13
N ASP A 231 13.64 -19.01 -6.27
CA ASP A 231 15.01 -19.08 -6.82
C ASP A 231 16.01 -18.20 -6.05
N LEU A 232 15.51 -17.14 -5.41
CA LEU A 232 16.24 -16.35 -4.43
C LEU A 232 16.25 -17.12 -3.11
N SER A 233 17.23 -18.03 -2.99
CA SER A 233 17.51 -18.83 -1.79
C SER A 233 17.27 -18.04 -0.51
N PRO A 234 16.66 -18.62 0.55
CA PRO A 234 16.68 -17.97 1.85
C PRO A 234 18.16 -17.81 2.23
N ASP A 235 18.60 -16.58 2.48
CA ASP A 235 19.92 -16.34 3.07
C ASP A 235 20.07 -17.28 4.30
N PRO A 236 21.24 -17.92 4.47
CA PRO A 236 21.49 -18.88 5.55
C PRO A 236 21.35 -18.28 6.96
#